data_AF-A0A1V5JUP8-F1
#
_entry.id   AF-A0A1V5JUP8-F1
#
_cell.length_a   1.000
_cell.length_b   1.000
_cell.length_c   1.000
_cell.angle_alpha   90.00
_cell.angle_beta   90.00
_cell.angle_gamma   90.00
#
_symmetry.space_group_name_H-M   'P 1'
#
loop_
_entity.id
_entity.type
_entity.pdbx_description
1 polymer ?
#
loop_
_entity_poly.entity_id
_entity_poly.type
_entity_poly.pdbx_seq_one_letter_code
_entity_poly.pdbx_strand_id
1 'polypeptide(L)'
;MAHASGCIQTIYAEASIDPAAYGRFEEGLRAYLKTPITVDILANFLRQSNQSQRCFQVRCRCGGHELYVPLERLFAYEHGSAHKVNPAQREKLLAEVETQEFTQSPLPNRIILNDLEDFLTENHINPENAADLARLEEQFSCGCLNLREQAEALIRFSRTEPRTPAAASKTFKPYARQLDLKPGMSREQIIARLEDLRAYNPMAELAFYAYRDLNRTDAEPFLKAATERNPVSIAAFAEMPLKEIIEIVAAWPNESIYEEAGRLAQPDEVFNFGRGDGVEKALLIANVARGRAQTASIAIEPSQARLELDGRTFSFASTKQLAPQTWPLD
;
A
#
# COMPACT_ATOMS: atom_id res chain seq x y z
N MET A 1 3.09 0.06 11.45
CA MET A 1 4.19 0.30 10.49
C MET A 1 5.24 -0.77 10.72
N ALA A 2 5.79 -1.33 9.63
CA ALA A 2 6.81 -2.37 9.68
C ALA A 2 8.04 -1.94 8.87
N HIS A 3 9.21 -2.36 9.34
CA HIS A 3 10.52 -2.09 8.75
C HIS A 3 11.42 -3.31 9.00
N ALA A 4 12.53 -3.43 8.26
CA ALA A 4 13.46 -4.56 8.42
C ALA A 4 14.06 -4.68 9.83
N SER A 5 14.06 -3.60 10.61
CA SER A 5 14.50 -3.59 12.02
C SER A 5 13.41 -3.95 13.03
N GLY A 6 12.14 -3.99 12.63
CA GLY A 6 11.02 -4.29 13.52
C GLY A 6 9.74 -3.54 13.16
N CYS A 7 8.81 -3.44 14.11
CA CYS A 7 7.53 -2.77 13.90
C CYS A 7 7.16 -1.82 15.04
N ILE A 8 6.24 -0.92 14.73
CA ILE A 8 5.56 -0.05 15.71
C ILE A 8 4.07 0.01 15.36
N GLN A 9 3.25 0.00 16.40
CA GLN A 9 1.80 -0.07 16.28
C GLN A 9 1.11 0.86 17.27
N THR A 10 -0.17 1.11 17.06
CA THR A 10 -0.98 1.93 17.96
C THR A 10 -1.38 1.16 19.22
N ILE A 11 -1.62 -0.16 19.12
CA ILE A 11 -2.23 -0.98 20.18
C ILE A 11 -1.23 -1.35 21.29
N TYR A 12 -0.12 -2.02 20.97
CA TYR A 12 0.85 -2.46 22.00
C TYR A 12 1.80 -1.34 22.44
N ALA A 13 2.19 -1.37 23.71
CA ALA A 13 3.13 -0.42 24.31
C ALA A 13 4.58 -0.63 23.81
N GLU A 14 4.93 -1.84 23.42
CA GLU A 14 6.26 -2.17 22.93
C GLU A 14 6.39 -1.91 21.43
N ALA A 15 7.55 -1.39 21.04
CA ALA A 15 7.94 -1.20 19.65
C ALA A 15 9.32 -1.83 19.44
N SER A 16 9.52 -2.51 18.32
CA SER A 16 10.80 -3.16 18.01
C SER A 16 11.58 -2.50 16.90
N ILE A 17 10.92 -1.62 16.14
CA ILE A 17 11.58 -0.84 15.10
C ILE A 17 12.71 0.02 15.70
N ASP A 18 13.80 0.15 14.95
CA ASP A 18 14.85 1.13 15.23
C ASP A 18 14.24 2.55 15.35
N PRO A 19 14.39 3.24 16.50
CA PRO A 19 13.86 4.59 16.70
C PRO A 19 14.31 5.59 15.64
N ALA A 20 15.56 5.49 15.16
CA ALA A 20 16.07 6.39 14.14
C ALA A 20 15.39 6.16 12.79
N ALA A 21 15.15 4.89 12.42
CA ALA A 21 14.39 4.54 11.23
C ALA A 21 12.93 5.03 11.31
N TYR A 22 12.31 4.92 12.48
CA TYR A 22 10.96 5.43 12.68
C TYR A 22 10.89 6.96 12.56
N GLY A 23 11.84 7.68 13.17
CA GLY A 23 11.94 9.13 13.06
C GLY A 23 12.08 9.62 11.62
N ARG A 24 12.97 8.99 10.83
CA ARG A 24 13.10 9.31 9.39
C ARG A 24 11.82 9.08 8.61
N PHE A 25 11.10 7.99 8.90
CA PHE A 25 9.81 7.72 8.27
C PHE A 25 8.78 8.80 8.63
N GLU A 26 8.70 9.18 9.91
CA GLU A 26 7.75 10.20 10.36
C GLU A 26 8.04 11.56 9.73
N GLU A 27 9.32 11.97 9.69
CA GLU A 27 9.76 13.20 9.03
C GLU A 27 9.41 13.18 7.54
N GLY A 28 9.74 12.10 6.84
CA GLY A 28 9.43 11.95 5.41
C GLY A 28 7.93 12.00 5.13
N LEU A 29 7.12 11.34 5.98
CA LEU A 29 5.66 11.36 5.85
C LEU A 29 5.09 12.77 6.08
N ARG A 30 5.57 13.48 7.11
CA ARG A 30 5.13 14.86 7.39
C ARG A 30 5.52 15.82 6.27
N ALA A 31 6.74 15.69 5.73
CA ALA A 31 7.19 16.45 4.59
C ALA A 31 6.34 16.17 3.34
N TYR A 32 6.04 14.91 3.06
CA TYR A 32 5.19 14.50 1.94
C TYR A 32 3.75 15.04 2.04
N LEU A 33 3.21 15.14 3.26
CA LEU A 33 1.86 15.65 3.52
C LEU A 33 1.79 17.18 3.65
N LYS A 34 2.89 17.88 3.38
CA LYS A 34 2.95 19.34 3.31
C LYS A 34 3.10 19.77 1.86
N THR A 35 2.22 20.66 1.41
CA THR A 35 2.34 21.31 0.11
C THR A 35 2.75 22.78 0.31
N PRO A 36 3.72 23.31 -0.46
CA PRO A 36 4.05 24.72 -0.43
C PRO A 36 2.82 25.59 -0.73
N ILE A 37 2.65 26.70 -0.02
CA ILE A 37 1.57 27.65 -0.28
C ILE A 37 1.95 28.47 -1.52
N THR A 38 1.37 28.13 -2.67
CA THR A 38 1.49 28.86 -3.93
C THR A 38 0.19 29.55 -4.29
N VAL A 39 0.20 30.40 -5.32
CA VAL A 39 -1.01 31.03 -5.88
C VAL A 39 -2.04 30.00 -6.36
N ASP A 40 -1.60 28.84 -6.87
CA ASP A 40 -2.49 27.73 -7.23
C ASP A 40 -3.14 27.11 -6.00
N ILE A 41 -2.39 26.94 -4.90
CA ILE A 41 -2.93 26.42 -3.64
C ILE A 41 -3.89 27.43 -3.01
N LEU A 42 -3.61 28.73 -3.10
CA LEU A 42 -4.54 29.79 -2.70
C LEU A 42 -5.84 29.70 -3.50
N ALA A 43 -5.78 29.57 -4.83
CA ALA A 43 -6.97 29.42 -5.66
C ALA A 43 -7.77 28.14 -5.30
N ASN A 44 -7.07 27.03 -5.04
CA ASN A 44 -7.70 25.78 -4.59
C ASN A 44 -8.38 25.90 -3.23
N PHE A 45 -7.75 26.62 -2.28
CA PHE A 45 -8.34 26.93 -0.98
C PHE A 45 -9.59 27.80 -1.12
N LEU A 46 -9.51 28.89 -1.89
CA LEU A 46 -10.65 29.79 -2.12
C LEU A 46 -11.81 29.08 -2.82
N ARG A 47 -11.54 28.10 -3.70
CA ARG A 47 -12.57 27.25 -4.32
C ARG A 47 -13.43 26.53 -3.28
N GLN A 48 -12.83 26.10 -2.16
CA GLN A 48 -13.54 25.38 -1.10
C GLN A 48 -14.10 26.30 -0.01
N SER A 49 -13.69 27.58 0.03
CA SER A 49 -14.14 28.54 1.05
C SER A 49 -15.16 29.54 0.51
N ASN A 50 -16.42 29.10 0.37
CA ASN A 50 -17.53 29.91 -0.16
C ASN A 50 -17.73 31.26 0.57
N GLN A 51 -17.46 31.30 1.88
CA GLN A 51 -17.57 32.54 2.66
C GLN A 51 -16.46 33.52 2.28
N SER A 52 -15.23 33.04 2.11
CA SER A 52 -14.08 33.88 1.74
C SER A 52 -14.20 34.41 0.32
N GLN A 53 -14.78 33.65 -0.62
CA GLN A 53 -14.95 34.08 -2.02
C GLN A 53 -15.61 35.47 -2.14
N ARG A 54 -16.60 35.77 -1.29
CA ARG A 54 -17.31 37.06 -1.29
C ARG A 54 -16.44 38.27 -0.95
N CYS A 55 -15.26 38.03 -0.39
CA CYS A 55 -14.29 39.07 -0.06
C CYS A 55 -13.27 39.32 -1.15
N PHE A 56 -13.33 38.57 -2.26
CA PHE A 56 -12.41 38.72 -3.36
C PHE A 56 -13.11 39.11 -4.65
N GLN A 57 -12.33 39.72 -5.53
CA GLN A 57 -12.69 40.04 -6.91
C GLN A 57 -11.47 39.84 -7.80
N VAL A 58 -11.70 39.61 -9.08
CA VAL A 58 -10.65 39.48 -10.09
C VAL A 58 -10.67 40.70 -11.01
N ARG A 59 -9.49 41.25 -11.29
CA ARG A 59 -9.27 42.28 -12.30
C ARG A 59 -8.97 41.62 -13.64
N CYS A 60 -9.62 42.07 -14.71
CA CYS A 60 -9.31 41.71 -16.08
C CYS A 60 -9.23 42.97 -16.97
N ARG A 61 -8.56 42.84 -18.11
CA ARG A 61 -8.47 43.91 -19.12
C ARG A 61 -9.21 43.49 -20.37
N CYS A 62 -10.25 44.25 -20.74
CA CYS A 62 -11.03 44.04 -21.95
C CYS A 62 -11.10 45.34 -22.74
N GLY A 63 -10.62 45.34 -23.99
CA GLY A 63 -10.70 46.51 -24.87
C GLY A 63 -9.98 47.76 -24.33
N GLY A 64 -8.94 47.59 -23.48
CA GLY A 64 -8.20 48.69 -22.87
C GLY A 64 -8.81 49.26 -21.59
N HIS A 65 -9.96 48.73 -21.14
CA HIS A 65 -10.58 49.09 -19.86
C HIS A 65 -10.32 48.00 -18.81
N GLU A 66 -10.11 48.42 -17.56
CA GLU A 66 -10.06 47.51 -16.43
C GLU A 66 -11.48 47.20 -15.94
N LEU A 67 -11.80 45.92 -15.86
CA LEU A 67 -13.08 45.41 -15.40
C LEU A 67 -12.86 44.47 -14.22
N TYR A 68 -13.89 44.34 -13.38
CA TYR A 68 -13.84 43.54 -12.17
C TYR A 68 -15.00 42.56 -12.12
N VAL A 69 -14.74 41.35 -11.63
CA VAL A 69 -15.75 40.31 -11.42
C VAL A 69 -15.66 39.75 -9.99
N PRO A 70 -16.79 39.58 -9.28
CA PRO A 70 -16.82 38.89 -7.99
C PRO A 70 -16.22 37.47 -8.08
N LEU A 71 -15.37 37.07 -7.13
CA LEU A 71 -14.70 35.76 -7.18
C LEU A 71 -15.70 34.59 -7.09
N GLU A 72 -16.75 34.72 -6.29
CA GLU A 72 -17.82 33.73 -6.17
C GLU A 72 -18.55 33.49 -7.51
N ARG A 73 -18.65 34.54 -8.34
CA ARG A 73 -19.26 34.43 -9.67
C ARG A 73 -18.35 33.66 -10.60
N LEU A 74 -17.06 33.98 -10.58
CA LEU A 74 -16.06 33.30 -11.40
C LEU A 74 -15.94 31.80 -11.07
N PHE A 75 -16.03 31.42 -9.79
CA PHE A 75 -16.10 30.00 -9.41
C PHE A 75 -17.39 29.30 -9.86
N ALA A 76 -18.51 30.01 -9.97
CA ALA A 76 -19.74 29.45 -10.52
C ALA A 76 -19.59 29.09 -12.01
N TYR A 77 -18.91 29.94 -12.80
CA TYR A 77 -18.56 29.64 -14.19
C TYR A 77 -17.58 28.46 -14.28
N GLU A 78 -16.63 28.33 -13.34
CA GLU A 78 -15.68 27.21 -13.30
C GLU A 78 -16.35 25.83 -13.25
N HIS A 79 -17.57 25.73 -12.71
CA HIS A 79 -18.30 24.47 -12.63
C HIS A 79 -18.73 23.92 -14.00
N GLY A 80 -19.01 24.82 -14.95
CA GLY A 80 -19.40 24.48 -16.32
C GLY A 80 -18.27 24.59 -17.36
N SER A 81 -17.08 25.01 -16.94
CA SER A 81 -15.95 25.33 -17.83
C SER A 81 -14.84 24.28 -17.78
N ALA A 82 -14.09 24.14 -18.87
CA ALA A 82 -12.83 23.40 -18.90
C ALA A 82 -11.66 24.19 -18.27
N HIS A 83 -11.87 25.48 -17.97
CA HIS A 83 -10.87 26.39 -17.44
C HIS A 83 -11.04 26.65 -15.94
N LYS A 84 -9.92 26.91 -15.25
CA LYS A 84 -9.87 27.13 -13.79
C LYS A 84 -9.56 28.58 -13.45
N VAL A 85 -9.91 28.96 -12.21
CA VAL A 85 -9.66 30.30 -11.64
C VAL A 85 -8.18 30.57 -11.35
N ASN A 86 -7.30 29.58 -11.54
CA ASN A 86 -5.86 29.77 -11.34
C ASN A 86 -5.23 30.73 -12.37
N PRO A 87 -4.07 31.35 -12.06
CA PRO A 87 -3.45 32.35 -12.93
C PRO A 87 -3.23 31.87 -14.38
N ALA A 88 -2.90 30.60 -14.58
CA ALA A 88 -2.60 30.04 -15.90
C ALA A 88 -3.82 29.91 -16.84
N GLN A 89 -5.03 29.76 -16.29
CA GLN A 89 -6.25 29.50 -17.05
C GLN A 89 -7.32 30.57 -16.90
N ARG A 90 -7.16 31.48 -15.94
CA ARG A 90 -8.15 32.52 -15.59
C ARG A 90 -8.55 33.38 -16.77
N GLU A 91 -7.62 33.78 -17.63
CA GLU A 91 -7.92 34.62 -18.79
C GLU A 91 -8.91 33.95 -19.75
N LYS A 92 -8.76 32.64 -19.98
CA LYS A 92 -9.68 31.86 -20.81
C LYS A 92 -11.04 31.70 -20.15
N LEU A 93 -11.06 31.49 -18.83
CA LEU A 93 -12.30 31.43 -18.07
C LEU A 93 -13.05 32.78 -18.11
N LEU A 94 -12.34 33.90 -17.97
CA LEU A 94 -12.90 35.24 -18.05
C LEU A 94 -13.53 35.53 -19.42
N ALA A 95 -13.01 34.95 -20.49
CA ALA A 95 -13.60 35.08 -21.84
C ALA A 95 -14.97 34.39 -21.99
N GLU A 96 -15.30 33.45 -21.09
CA GLU A 96 -16.60 32.76 -21.06
C GLU A 96 -17.64 33.49 -20.19
N VAL A 97 -17.22 34.47 -19.39
CA VAL A 97 -18.10 35.22 -18.50
C VAL A 97 -18.92 36.24 -19.29
N GLU A 98 -20.24 36.26 -19.05
CA GLU A 98 -21.13 37.22 -19.69
C GLU A 98 -20.79 38.67 -19.31
N THR A 99 -20.85 39.59 -20.28
CA THR A 99 -20.43 41.00 -20.09
C THR A 99 -21.16 41.72 -18.94
N GLN A 100 -22.40 41.33 -18.65
CA GLN A 100 -23.22 41.91 -17.58
C GLN A 100 -22.70 41.61 -16.15
N GLU A 101 -21.82 40.62 -16.02
CA GLU A 101 -21.24 40.22 -14.73
C GLU A 101 -20.05 41.11 -14.32
N PHE A 102 -19.56 41.94 -15.24
CA PHE A 102 -18.41 42.81 -15.02
C PHE A 102 -18.83 44.19 -14.50
N THR A 103 -18.02 44.74 -13.60
CA THR A 103 -18.12 46.13 -13.14
C THR A 103 -16.94 46.95 -13.66
N GLN A 104 -17.19 48.22 -14.00
CA GLN A 104 -16.17 49.17 -14.48
C GLN A 104 -15.31 49.76 -13.36
N SER A 105 -15.62 49.45 -12.11
CA SER A 105 -14.89 49.90 -10.94
C SER A 105 -14.77 48.75 -9.94
N PRO A 106 -13.70 48.73 -9.12
CA PRO A 106 -13.57 47.74 -8.06
C PRO A 106 -14.79 47.74 -7.16
N LEU A 107 -15.29 46.54 -6.86
CA LEU A 107 -16.34 46.35 -5.88
C LEU A 107 -15.83 46.81 -4.50
N PRO A 108 -16.61 47.58 -3.74
CA PRO A 108 -16.19 48.06 -2.44
C PRO A 108 -16.01 46.91 -1.46
N ASN A 109 -15.09 47.07 -0.51
CA ASN A 109 -14.82 46.11 0.57
C ASN A 109 -14.42 44.69 0.09
N ARG A 110 -13.71 44.59 -1.04
CA ARG A 110 -13.18 43.33 -1.57
C ARG A 110 -11.74 43.46 -2.02
N ILE A 111 -10.94 42.44 -1.74
CA ILE A 111 -9.54 42.31 -2.14
C ILE A 111 -9.47 41.93 -3.63
N ILE A 112 -8.61 42.60 -4.39
CA ILE A 112 -8.30 42.21 -5.77
C ILE A 112 -7.33 41.03 -5.71
N LEU A 113 -7.79 39.84 -6.14
CA LEU A 113 -7.02 38.59 -6.05
C LEU A 113 -5.71 38.67 -6.83
N ASN A 114 -5.69 39.34 -7.99
CA ASN A 114 -4.48 39.54 -8.78
C ASN A 114 -3.40 40.26 -7.96
N ASP A 115 -3.75 41.34 -7.27
CA ASP A 115 -2.77 42.12 -6.48
C ASP A 115 -2.24 41.31 -5.29
N LEU A 116 -3.09 40.48 -4.69
CA LEU A 116 -2.67 39.55 -3.63
C LEU A 116 -1.70 38.49 -4.17
N GLU A 117 -2.00 37.89 -5.32
CA GLU A 117 -1.14 36.88 -5.96
C GLU A 117 0.22 37.46 -6.37
N ASP A 118 0.21 38.65 -6.98
CA ASP A 118 1.43 39.38 -7.35
C ASP A 118 2.24 39.69 -6.09
N PHE A 119 1.60 40.21 -5.03
CA PHE A 119 2.28 40.49 -3.76
C PHE A 119 2.91 39.25 -3.13
N LEU A 120 2.19 38.12 -3.08
CA LEU A 120 2.71 36.85 -2.56
C LEU A 120 3.93 36.38 -3.35
N THR A 121 3.89 36.53 -4.67
CA THR A 121 4.94 36.05 -5.59
C THR A 121 6.18 36.94 -5.52
N GLU A 122 6.02 38.25 -5.63
CA GLU A 122 7.11 39.23 -5.68
C GLU A 122 7.83 39.37 -4.35
N ASN A 123 7.11 39.26 -3.23
CA ASN A 123 7.66 39.45 -1.89
C ASN A 123 8.05 38.14 -1.20
N HIS A 124 7.87 36.99 -1.88
CA HIS A 124 8.10 35.66 -1.33
C HIS A 124 7.46 35.45 0.05
N ILE A 125 6.22 35.92 0.19
CA ILE A 125 5.49 35.89 1.45
C ILE A 125 5.26 34.44 1.87
N ASN A 126 5.68 34.11 3.09
CA ASN A 126 5.31 32.85 3.73
C ASN A 126 4.25 33.11 4.82
N PRO A 127 2.98 32.72 4.62
CA PRO A 127 1.94 32.88 5.63
C PRO A 127 2.23 32.18 6.97
N GLU A 128 3.15 31.21 7.00
CA GLU A 128 3.61 30.57 8.24
C GLU A 128 4.51 31.49 9.10
N ASN A 129 5.07 32.55 8.52
CA ASN A 129 5.89 33.55 9.21
C ASN A 129 5.03 34.70 9.74
N ALA A 130 5.12 34.97 11.05
CA ALA A 130 4.37 36.03 11.70
C ALA A 130 4.65 37.43 11.14
N ALA A 131 5.88 37.72 10.70
CA ALA A 131 6.23 39.01 10.12
C ALA A 131 5.62 39.20 8.73
N ASP A 132 5.60 38.15 7.91
CA ASP A 132 5.00 38.21 6.58
C ASP A 132 3.47 38.25 6.65
N LEU A 133 2.87 37.57 7.63
CA LEU A 133 1.44 37.69 7.89
C LEU A 133 1.05 39.12 8.28
N ALA A 134 1.84 39.79 9.12
CA ALA A 134 1.59 41.20 9.48
C ALA A 134 1.67 42.12 8.26
N ARG A 135 2.62 41.88 7.33
CA ARG A 135 2.71 42.62 6.06
C ARG A 135 1.48 42.40 5.17
N LEU A 136 0.95 41.17 5.14
CA LEU A 136 -0.30 40.88 4.42
C LEU A 136 -1.49 41.63 5.02
N GLU A 137 -1.59 41.68 6.35
CA GLU A 137 -2.68 42.39 7.05
C GLU A 137 -2.64 43.90 6.80
N GLU A 138 -1.44 44.49 6.77
CA GLU A 138 -1.26 45.91 6.47
C GLU A 138 -1.69 46.24 5.04
N GLN A 139 -1.30 45.41 4.07
CA GLN A 139 -1.55 45.66 2.65
C GLN A 139 -2.97 45.28 2.20
N PHE A 140 -3.55 44.22 2.77
CA PHE A 140 -4.82 43.63 2.34
C PHE A 140 -5.80 43.51 3.51
N SER A 141 -6.38 44.65 3.90
CA SER A 141 -7.47 44.69 4.87
C SER A 141 -8.82 44.90 4.17
N CYS A 142 -9.82 44.10 4.56
CA CYS A 142 -11.21 44.36 4.21
C CYS A 142 -12.11 44.00 5.40
N GLY A 143 -13.20 44.73 5.57
CA GLY A 143 -14.12 44.54 6.70
C GLY A 143 -14.93 43.25 6.65
N CYS A 144 -14.80 42.44 5.59
CA CYS A 144 -15.51 41.17 5.44
C CYS A 144 -14.66 39.93 5.74
N LEU A 145 -13.34 40.08 5.95
CA LEU A 145 -12.41 38.96 6.09
C LEU A 145 -11.42 39.21 7.24
N ASN A 146 -11.32 38.26 8.17
CA ASN A 146 -10.18 38.22 9.10
C ASN A 146 -9.00 37.51 8.43
N LEU A 147 -8.01 38.28 7.96
CA LEU A 147 -6.91 37.74 7.17
C LEU A 147 -6.06 36.72 7.95
N ARG A 148 -5.87 36.91 9.27
CA ARG A 148 -5.17 35.94 10.13
C ARG A 148 -5.90 34.61 10.19
N GLU A 149 -7.20 34.61 10.41
CA GLU A 149 -8.00 33.38 10.44
C GLU A 149 -7.95 32.65 9.09
N GLN A 150 -7.94 33.39 7.99
CA GLN A 150 -7.82 32.82 6.64
C GLN A 150 -6.43 32.27 6.36
N ALA A 151 -5.37 32.95 6.78
CA ALA A 151 -4.01 32.46 6.67
C ALA A 151 -3.85 31.15 7.46
N GLU A 152 -4.38 31.08 8.68
CA GLU A 152 -4.39 29.84 9.47
C GLU A 152 -5.19 28.72 8.79
N ALA A 153 -6.33 29.04 8.18
CA ALA A 153 -7.14 28.08 7.43
C ALA A 153 -6.40 27.58 6.18
N LEU A 154 -5.71 28.47 5.46
CA LEU A 154 -4.88 28.12 4.30
C LEU A 154 -3.70 27.23 4.70
N ILE A 155 -3.03 27.54 5.82
CA ILE A 155 -1.96 26.70 6.37
C ILE A 155 -2.50 25.31 6.74
N ARG A 156 -3.68 25.23 7.37
CA ARG A 156 -4.33 23.94 7.66
C ARG A 156 -4.75 23.20 6.39
N PHE A 157 -5.13 23.91 5.33
CA PHE A 157 -5.47 23.32 4.04
C PHE A 157 -4.24 22.75 3.33
N SER A 158 -3.08 23.41 3.44
CA SER A 158 -1.84 23.01 2.77
C SER A 158 -1.04 21.92 3.50
N ARG A 159 -1.46 21.52 4.71
CA ARG A 159 -0.79 20.47 5.50
C ARG A 159 -1.79 19.48 6.08
N THR A 160 -1.49 18.19 5.92
CA THR A 160 -2.20 17.13 6.65
C THR A 160 -1.31 16.58 7.74
N GLU A 161 -1.75 16.67 8.99
CA GLU A 161 -1.02 16.10 10.14
C GLU A 161 -1.31 14.60 10.26
N PRO A 162 -0.34 13.71 9.98
CA PRO A 162 -0.57 12.27 10.06
C PRO A 162 -0.74 11.83 11.53
N ARG A 163 -1.68 10.92 11.77
CA ARG A 163 -1.82 10.25 13.06
C ARG A 163 -0.91 9.01 13.07
N THR A 164 0.29 9.17 13.58
CA THR A 164 1.28 8.10 13.72
C THR A 164 1.29 7.55 15.15
N PRO A 165 1.75 6.30 15.39
CA PRO A 165 2.00 5.81 16.73
C PRO A 165 2.94 6.76 17.51
N ALA A 166 2.51 7.26 18.66
CA ALA A 166 3.31 8.21 19.44
C ALA A 166 4.56 7.51 19.99
N ALA A 167 5.75 7.80 19.44
CA ALA A 167 7.01 7.19 19.88
C ALA A 167 7.26 7.40 21.37
N ALA A 168 6.91 8.59 21.89
CA ALA A 168 7.05 8.94 23.30
C ALA A 168 6.22 8.05 24.24
N SER A 169 5.16 7.40 23.74
CA SER A 169 4.33 6.48 24.50
C SER A 169 4.76 5.01 24.34
N LYS A 170 5.90 4.73 23.71
CA LYS A 170 6.38 3.37 23.43
C LYS A 170 7.63 3.03 24.20
N THR A 171 7.76 1.76 24.55
CA THR A 171 9.00 1.17 25.04
C THR A 171 9.69 0.47 23.87
N PHE A 172 10.84 1.00 23.45
CA PHE A 172 11.61 0.42 22.35
C PHE A 172 12.45 -0.74 22.84
N LYS A 173 12.18 -1.95 22.31
CA LYS A 173 12.91 -3.18 22.62
C LYS A 173 13.31 -3.88 21.33
N PRO A 174 14.61 -4.07 21.05
CA PRO A 174 15.04 -4.84 19.90
C PRO A 174 14.38 -6.22 19.92
N TYR A 175 13.73 -6.59 18.82
CA TYR A 175 13.00 -7.86 18.74
C TYR A 175 13.94 -9.04 18.51
N ALA A 176 14.94 -8.85 17.65
CA ALA A 176 15.84 -9.90 17.22
C ALA A 176 17.10 -9.30 16.59
N ARG A 177 18.09 -10.15 16.33
CA ARG A 177 19.23 -9.77 15.48
C ARG A 177 18.72 -9.40 14.09
N GLN A 178 19.13 -8.24 13.56
CA GLN A 178 18.64 -7.76 12.27
C GLN A 178 19.01 -8.72 11.13
N LEU A 179 18.09 -8.85 10.16
CA LEU A 179 18.29 -9.70 8.97
C LEU A 179 19.49 -9.21 8.15
N ASP A 180 19.62 -7.87 8.04
CA ASP A 180 20.70 -7.18 7.31
C ASP A 180 20.81 -7.58 5.83
N LEU A 181 19.67 -7.86 5.18
CA LEU A 181 19.60 -8.14 3.76
C LEU A 181 19.92 -6.85 2.96
N LYS A 182 20.81 -6.96 1.98
CA LYS A 182 21.26 -5.83 1.15
C LYS A 182 20.77 -5.95 -0.29
N PRO A 183 20.48 -4.82 -0.97
CA PRO A 183 20.32 -4.82 -2.41
C PRO A 183 21.54 -5.44 -3.09
N GLY A 184 21.30 -6.28 -4.10
CA GLY A 184 22.35 -6.97 -4.85
C GLY A 184 22.79 -8.32 -4.29
N MET A 185 22.29 -8.76 -3.12
CA MET A 185 22.51 -10.14 -2.67
C MET A 185 21.84 -11.13 -3.62
N SER A 186 22.53 -12.22 -3.94
CA SER A 186 21.95 -13.34 -4.67
C SER A 186 20.93 -14.08 -3.82
N ARG A 187 20.09 -14.89 -4.45
CA ARG A 187 19.13 -15.75 -3.75
C ARG A 187 19.81 -16.65 -2.72
N GLU A 188 20.92 -17.26 -3.09
CA GLU A 188 21.70 -18.18 -2.25
C GLU A 188 22.30 -17.45 -1.06
N GLN A 189 22.80 -16.23 -1.27
CA GLN A 189 23.31 -15.38 -0.20
C GLN A 189 22.20 -14.98 0.79
N ILE A 190 20.99 -14.69 0.29
CA ILE A 190 19.83 -14.40 1.15
C ILE A 190 19.46 -15.65 1.96
N ILE A 191 19.35 -16.81 1.32
CA ILE A 191 19.01 -18.07 2.00
C ILE A 191 20.04 -18.39 3.08
N ALA A 192 21.32 -18.38 2.76
CA ALA A 192 22.40 -18.65 3.72
C ALA A 192 22.37 -17.65 4.89
N ARG A 193 22.13 -16.38 4.61
CA ARG A 193 22.02 -15.35 5.65
C ARG A 193 20.84 -15.60 6.58
N LEU A 194 19.68 -15.98 6.04
CA LEU A 194 18.51 -16.29 6.86
C LEU A 194 18.74 -17.56 7.67
N GLU A 195 19.38 -18.57 7.09
CA GLU A 195 19.74 -19.84 7.75
C GLU A 195 20.63 -19.61 8.98
N ASP A 196 21.68 -18.79 8.85
CA ASP A 196 22.57 -18.39 9.95
C ASP A 196 21.86 -17.65 11.09
N LEU A 197 20.74 -16.98 10.79
CA LEU A 197 20.01 -16.15 11.74
C LEU A 197 18.85 -16.86 12.44
N ARG A 198 18.47 -18.08 12.03
CA ARG A 198 17.25 -18.75 12.51
C ARG A 198 17.19 -18.82 14.04
N ALA A 199 18.30 -19.17 14.69
CA ALA A 199 18.36 -19.29 16.15
C ALA A 199 18.25 -17.95 16.92
N TYR A 200 18.36 -16.82 16.21
CA TYR A 200 18.42 -15.47 16.81
C TYR A 200 17.37 -14.52 16.27
N ASN A 201 16.57 -14.97 15.28
CA ASN A 201 15.53 -14.17 14.66
C ASN A 201 14.34 -15.07 14.24
N PRO A 202 13.20 -14.99 14.96
CA PRO A 202 12.02 -15.78 14.64
C PRO A 202 11.47 -15.55 13.23
N MET A 203 11.63 -14.34 12.67
CA MET A 203 11.20 -14.08 11.29
C MET A 203 12.09 -14.79 10.27
N ALA A 204 13.40 -14.93 10.56
CA ALA A 204 14.30 -15.70 9.71
C ALA A 204 13.95 -17.20 9.74
N GLU A 205 13.55 -17.72 10.91
CA GLU A 205 13.03 -19.08 11.03
C GLU A 205 11.72 -19.28 10.26
N LEU A 206 10.72 -18.41 10.47
CA LEU A 206 9.42 -18.47 9.80
C LEU A 206 9.51 -18.31 8.28
N ALA A 207 10.56 -17.64 7.78
CA ALA A 207 10.78 -17.52 6.34
C ALA A 207 10.89 -18.88 5.65
N PHE A 208 11.49 -19.89 6.29
CA PHE A 208 11.61 -21.22 5.69
C PHE A 208 10.27 -21.98 5.66
N TYR A 209 9.41 -21.76 6.65
CA TYR A 209 8.04 -22.28 6.64
C TYR A 209 7.22 -21.65 5.50
N ALA A 210 7.33 -20.33 5.33
CA ALA A 210 6.68 -19.63 4.21
C ALA A 210 7.27 -20.02 2.85
N TYR A 211 8.57 -20.30 2.80
CA TYR A 211 9.27 -20.80 1.61
C TYR A 211 8.92 -22.25 1.28
N ARG A 212 8.39 -23.00 2.26
CA ARG A 212 7.91 -24.40 2.16
C ARG A 212 9.01 -25.40 1.86
N ASP A 213 10.19 -25.21 2.45
CA ASP A 213 11.31 -26.17 2.34
C ASP A 213 11.27 -27.17 3.50
N LEU A 214 10.72 -28.35 3.22
CA LEU A 214 10.52 -29.43 4.19
C LEU A 214 11.80 -30.19 4.55
N ASN A 215 12.94 -29.87 3.90
CA ASN A 215 14.24 -30.35 4.37
C ASN A 215 14.81 -29.46 5.49
N ARG A 216 14.23 -28.27 5.68
CA ARG A 216 14.68 -27.25 6.63
C ARG A 216 13.66 -26.97 7.74
N THR A 217 12.46 -27.52 7.66
CA THR A 217 11.35 -27.24 8.56
C THR A 217 10.56 -28.51 8.85
N ASP A 218 9.81 -28.51 9.95
CA ASP A 218 8.86 -29.57 10.23
C ASP A 218 7.74 -29.57 9.19
N ALA A 219 7.33 -30.76 8.74
CA ALA A 219 6.29 -30.90 7.72
C ALA A 219 4.89 -30.54 8.23
N GLU A 220 4.62 -30.66 9.53
CA GLU A 220 3.28 -30.55 10.11
C GLU A 220 2.52 -29.26 9.72
N PRO A 221 3.10 -28.04 9.82
CA PRO A 221 2.39 -26.83 9.40
C PRO A 221 2.06 -26.81 7.90
N PHE A 222 2.94 -27.37 7.07
CA PHE A 222 2.73 -27.48 5.63
C PHE A 222 1.60 -28.47 5.32
N LEU A 223 1.58 -29.63 5.97
CA LEU A 223 0.55 -30.66 5.80
C LEU A 223 -0.80 -30.18 6.31
N LYS A 224 -0.84 -29.48 7.43
CA LYS A 224 -2.07 -28.87 7.95
C LYS A 224 -2.65 -27.87 6.95
N ALA A 225 -1.82 -27.04 6.33
CA ALA A 225 -2.27 -26.15 5.26
C ALA A 225 -2.77 -26.96 4.04
N ALA A 226 -2.06 -28.02 3.67
CA ALA A 226 -2.43 -28.91 2.57
C ALA A 226 -3.82 -29.52 2.75
N THR A 227 -4.14 -29.99 3.96
CA THR A 227 -5.38 -30.71 4.22
C THR A 227 -6.55 -29.81 4.66
N GLU A 228 -6.30 -28.65 5.27
CA GLU A 228 -7.37 -27.78 5.79
C GLU A 228 -7.69 -26.58 4.89
N ARG A 229 -6.80 -26.20 3.96
CA ARG A 229 -6.90 -24.95 3.19
C ARG A 229 -6.82 -25.12 1.67
N ASN A 230 -6.98 -26.34 1.16
CA ASN A 230 -6.98 -26.63 -0.27
C ASN A 230 -8.29 -27.30 -0.74
N PRO A 231 -9.40 -26.55 -0.86
CA PRO A 231 -10.70 -27.11 -1.21
C PRO A 231 -10.92 -27.28 -2.72
N VAL A 232 -10.11 -26.65 -3.59
CA VAL A 232 -10.39 -26.60 -5.03
C VAL A 232 -10.31 -27.98 -5.66
N SER A 233 -9.23 -28.71 -5.38
CA SER A 233 -9.04 -30.09 -5.84
C SER A 233 -10.14 -31.03 -5.32
N ILE A 234 -10.60 -30.85 -4.08
CA ILE A 234 -11.69 -31.63 -3.48
C ILE A 234 -13.00 -31.38 -4.24
N ALA A 235 -13.36 -30.11 -4.47
CA ALA A 235 -14.59 -29.75 -5.14
C ALA A 235 -14.59 -30.18 -6.62
N ALA A 236 -13.47 -29.98 -7.33
CA ALA A 236 -13.36 -30.30 -8.74
C ALA A 236 -13.48 -31.81 -9.01
N PHE A 237 -12.99 -32.63 -8.08
CA PHE A 237 -13.06 -34.08 -8.21
C PHE A 237 -14.25 -34.73 -7.52
N ALA A 238 -15.18 -33.97 -6.90
CA ALA A 238 -16.21 -34.50 -5.98
C ALA A 238 -16.93 -35.78 -6.47
N GLU A 239 -17.38 -35.80 -7.73
CA GLU A 239 -18.17 -36.91 -8.32
C GLU A 239 -17.31 -38.01 -8.97
N MET A 240 -15.99 -37.84 -9.03
CA MET A 240 -15.10 -38.75 -9.76
C MET A 240 -14.60 -39.90 -8.86
N PRO A 241 -14.63 -41.17 -9.29
CA PRO A 241 -14.03 -42.28 -8.54
C PRO A 241 -12.55 -42.07 -8.27
N LEU A 242 -12.09 -42.38 -7.05
CA LEU A 242 -10.70 -42.11 -6.65
C LEU A 242 -9.66 -42.82 -7.52
N LYS A 243 -10.00 -44.00 -8.06
CA LYS A 243 -9.18 -44.72 -9.03
C LYS A 243 -8.92 -43.87 -10.30
N GLU A 244 -9.95 -43.20 -10.81
CA GLU A 244 -9.85 -42.36 -12.01
C GLU A 244 -9.02 -41.09 -11.72
N ILE A 245 -9.19 -40.51 -10.53
CA ILE A 245 -8.38 -39.37 -10.07
C ILE A 245 -6.90 -39.75 -10.02
N ILE A 246 -6.57 -40.92 -9.47
CA ILE A 246 -5.19 -41.42 -9.41
C ILE A 246 -4.61 -41.56 -10.83
N GLU A 247 -5.37 -42.12 -11.76
CA GLU A 247 -4.94 -42.28 -13.16
C GLU A 247 -4.69 -40.92 -13.84
N ILE A 248 -5.58 -39.94 -13.66
CA ILE A 248 -5.43 -38.58 -14.21
C ILE A 248 -4.20 -37.87 -13.63
N VAL A 249 -4.07 -37.87 -12.30
CA VAL A 249 -2.98 -37.16 -11.61
C VAL A 249 -1.63 -37.82 -11.87
N ALA A 250 -1.59 -39.16 -11.99
CA ALA A 250 -0.38 -39.88 -12.37
C ALA A 250 0.08 -39.51 -13.79
N ALA A 251 -0.85 -39.29 -14.72
CA ALA A 251 -0.56 -38.93 -16.10
C ALA A 251 -0.06 -37.48 -16.30
N TRP A 252 -0.25 -36.59 -15.31
CA TRP A 252 0.27 -35.22 -15.38
C TRP A 252 1.81 -35.19 -15.45
N PRO A 253 2.43 -34.12 -15.99
CA PRO A 253 3.87 -33.95 -15.96
C PRO A 253 4.43 -34.08 -14.54
N ASN A 254 5.50 -34.86 -14.39
CA ASN A 254 6.19 -35.06 -13.10
C ASN A 254 7.18 -33.92 -12.83
N GLU A 255 6.67 -32.70 -12.83
CA GLU A 255 7.47 -31.48 -12.75
C GLU A 255 6.74 -30.48 -11.85
N SER A 256 7.32 -30.22 -10.68
CA SER A 256 6.81 -29.21 -9.75
C SER A 256 6.92 -27.81 -10.35
N ILE A 257 6.11 -26.88 -9.86
CA ILE A 257 6.26 -25.44 -10.12
C ILE A 257 7.41 -24.81 -9.31
N TYR A 258 8.03 -25.59 -8.41
CA TYR A 258 9.22 -25.21 -7.66
C TYR A 258 10.38 -26.12 -8.05
N GLU A 259 11.48 -25.57 -8.52
CA GLU A 259 12.63 -26.35 -8.98
C GLU A 259 13.50 -26.86 -7.82
N GLU A 260 13.42 -26.20 -6.65
CA GLU A 260 14.33 -26.47 -5.55
C GLU A 260 13.98 -27.76 -4.80
N ALA A 261 15.02 -28.49 -4.37
CA ALA A 261 14.88 -29.62 -3.46
C ALA A 261 14.23 -29.18 -2.14
N GLY A 262 13.44 -30.07 -1.54
CA GLY A 262 12.71 -29.82 -0.30
C GLY A 262 11.49 -28.90 -0.43
N ARG A 263 11.41 -28.08 -1.48
CA ARG A 263 10.34 -27.10 -1.67
C ARG A 263 9.13 -27.69 -2.37
N LEU A 264 7.94 -27.60 -1.79
CA LEU A 264 6.74 -28.26 -2.33
C LEU A 264 5.59 -27.31 -2.68
N ALA A 265 4.87 -27.69 -3.74
CA ALA A 265 3.56 -27.16 -4.10
C ALA A 265 2.45 -27.73 -3.22
N GLN A 266 1.45 -26.90 -2.94
CA GLN A 266 0.22 -27.26 -2.24
C GLN A 266 -0.75 -27.97 -3.20
N PRO A 267 -1.69 -28.81 -2.70
CA PRO A 267 -2.62 -29.55 -3.55
C PRO A 267 -3.35 -28.72 -4.61
N ASP A 268 -3.83 -27.53 -4.25
CA ASP A 268 -4.56 -26.70 -5.22
C ASP A 268 -3.63 -26.05 -6.25
N GLU A 269 -2.35 -25.83 -5.93
CA GLU A 269 -1.36 -25.41 -6.94
C GLU A 269 -1.13 -26.54 -7.95
N VAL A 270 -0.90 -27.77 -7.47
CA VAL A 270 -0.72 -28.95 -8.34
C VAL A 270 -1.93 -29.13 -9.27
N PHE A 271 -3.14 -29.01 -8.71
CA PHE A 271 -4.39 -29.10 -9.47
C PHE A 271 -4.51 -28.00 -10.52
N ASN A 272 -4.33 -26.73 -10.12
CA ASN A 272 -4.51 -25.58 -11.00
C ASN A 272 -3.51 -25.54 -12.16
N PHE A 273 -2.28 -25.98 -11.93
CA PHE A 273 -1.25 -26.05 -12.98
C PHE A 273 -1.28 -27.37 -13.76
N GLY A 274 -2.00 -28.39 -13.27
CA GLY A 274 -2.07 -29.71 -13.91
C GLY A 274 -0.70 -30.41 -13.99
N ARG A 275 0.18 -30.16 -13.02
CA ARG A 275 1.54 -30.71 -12.92
C ARG A 275 2.04 -30.66 -11.48
N GLY A 276 2.94 -31.57 -11.14
CA GLY A 276 3.56 -31.62 -9.83
C GLY A 276 4.60 -32.72 -9.74
N ASP A 277 5.51 -32.60 -8.78
CA ASP A 277 6.37 -33.72 -8.39
C ASP A 277 5.55 -34.86 -7.76
N GLY A 278 6.09 -36.08 -7.76
CA GLY A 278 5.42 -37.26 -7.21
C GLY A 278 4.95 -37.11 -5.77
N VAL A 279 5.71 -36.41 -4.91
CA VAL A 279 5.28 -36.13 -3.53
C VAL A 279 4.05 -35.23 -3.51
N GLU A 280 4.04 -34.20 -4.35
CA GLU A 280 2.97 -33.20 -4.43
C GLU A 280 1.68 -33.83 -5.02
N LYS A 281 1.84 -34.70 -6.01
CA LYS A 281 0.75 -35.51 -6.58
C LYS A 281 0.13 -36.47 -5.56
N ALA A 282 0.98 -37.18 -4.81
CA ALA A 282 0.52 -38.06 -3.73
C ALA A 282 -0.27 -37.27 -2.67
N LEU A 283 0.21 -36.08 -2.30
CA LEU A 283 -0.45 -35.20 -1.35
C LEU A 283 -1.78 -34.63 -1.87
N LEU A 284 -1.87 -34.30 -3.16
CA LEU A 284 -3.14 -33.90 -3.77
C LEU A 284 -4.18 -35.03 -3.68
N ILE A 285 -3.80 -36.25 -4.06
CA ILE A 285 -4.73 -37.40 -4.01
C ILE A 285 -5.16 -37.66 -2.56
N ALA A 286 -4.22 -37.61 -1.61
CA ALA A 286 -4.52 -37.77 -0.19
C ALA A 286 -5.47 -36.67 0.33
N ASN A 287 -5.29 -35.42 -0.09
CA ASN A 287 -6.21 -34.33 0.28
C ASN A 287 -7.63 -34.59 -0.22
N VAL A 288 -7.80 -35.06 -1.46
CA VAL A 288 -9.11 -35.43 -2.01
C VAL A 288 -9.71 -36.62 -1.27
N ALA A 289 -8.91 -37.64 -0.96
CA ALA A 289 -9.35 -38.81 -0.19
C ALA A 289 -9.84 -38.42 1.22
N ARG A 290 -9.07 -37.57 1.92
CA ARG A 290 -9.44 -37.05 3.24
C ARG A 290 -10.73 -36.23 3.17
N GLY A 291 -10.91 -35.42 2.13
CA GLY A 291 -12.18 -34.72 1.85
C GLY A 291 -13.39 -35.65 1.73
N ARG A 292 -13.18 -36.95 1.49
CA ARG A 292 -14.19 -38.01 1.43
C ARG A 292 -14.20 -38.91 2.66
N ALA A 293 -13.59 -38.46 3.76
CA ALA A 293 -13.45 -39.22 5.01
C ALA A 293 -12.73 -40.57 4.84
N GLN A 294 -11.79 -40.66 3.89
CA GLN A 294 -10.90 -41.81 3.74
C GLN A 294 -9.54 -41.52 4.38
N THR A 295 -8.99 -42.50 5.06
CA THR A 295 -7.66 -42.39 5.68
C THR A 295 -6.57 -42.54 4.61
N ALA A 296 -5.58 -41.65 4.66
CA ALA A 296 -4.43 -41.70 3.78
C ALA A 296 -3.14 -41.51 4.57
N SER A 297 -2.07 -42.16 4.13
CA SER A 297 -0.72 -41.90 4.63
C SER A 297 0.25 -41.80 3.46
N ILE A 298 1.34 -41.05 3.64
CA ILE A 298 2.39 -40.94 2.62
C ILE A 298 3.73 -41.27 3.25
N ALA A 299 4.40 -42.30 2.76
CA ALA A 299 5.79 -42.58 3.07
C ALA A 299 6.70 -41.89 2.03
N ILE A 300 7.62 -41.06 2.52
CA ILE A 300 8.53 -40.27 1.71
C ILE A 300 9.92 -40.89 1.72
N GLU A 301 10.50 -41.00 0.54
CA GLU A 301 11.88 -41.41 0.30
C GLU A 301 12.56 -40.41 -0.65
N PRO A 302 13.91 -40.37 -0.72
CA PRO A 302 14.61 -39.34 -1.48
C PRO A 302 14.24 -39.27 -2.97
N SER A 303 13.82 -40.39 -3.56
CA SER A 303 13.48 -40.49 -4.98
C SER A 303 12.02 -40.91 -5.25
N GLN A 304 11.19 -41.09 -4.22
CA GLN A 304 9.79 -41.48 -4.41
C GLN A 304 8.90 -41.14 -3.22
N ALA A 305 7.59 -41.02 -3.48
CA ALA A 305 6.55 -41.01 -2.48
C ALA A 305 5.64 -42.23 -2.65
N ARG A 306 5.25 -42.86 -1.55
CA ARG A 306 4.30 -43.97 -1.53
C ARG A 306 3.06 -43.55 -0.77
N LEU A 307 1.96 -43.40 -1.51
CA LEU A 307 0.64 -43.12 -0.97
C LEU A 307 -0.02 -44.45 -0.57
N GLU A 308 -0.41 -44.58 0.68
CA GLU A 308 -1.28 -45.65 1.15
C GLU A 308 -2.70 -45.13 1.30
N LEU A 309 -3.64 -45.85 0.68
CA LEU A 309 -5.05 -45.51 0.69
C LEU A 309 -5.88 -46.79 0.62
N ASP A 310 -6.78 -46.98 1.60
CA ASP A 310 -7.66 -48.15 1.71
C ASP A 310 -6.92 -49.51 1.55
N GLY A 311 -5.71 -49.60 2.13
CA GLY A 311 -4.87 -50.81 2.05
C GLY A 311 -4.20 -51.05 0.68
N ARG A 312 -4.27 -50.09 -0.24
CA ARG A 312 -3.54 -50.10 -1.51
C ARG A 312 -2.41 -49.08 -1.48
N THR A 313 -1.31 -49.42 -2.14
CA THR A 313 -0.12 -48.56 -2.22
C THR A 313 0.09 -48.08 -3.65
N PHE A 314 0.33 -46.78 -3.81
CA PHE A 314 0.62 -46.13 -5.08
C PHE A 314 1.96 -45.41 -4.98
N SER A 315 2.89 -45.70 -5.89
CA SER A 315 4.23 -45.11 -5.90
C SER A 315 4.35 -44.02 -6.96
N PHE A 316 4.94 -42.89 -6.57
CA PHE A 316 5.20 -41.75 -7.43
C PHE A 316 6.69 -41.39 -7.37
N ALA A 317 7.36 -41.33 -8.51
CA ALA A 317 8.76 -40.90 -8.57
C ALA A 317 8.89 -39.43 -8.18
N SER A 318 9.88 -39.09 -7.37
CA SER A 318 10.13 -37.74 -6.88
C SER A 318 11.55 -37.30 -7.15
N THR A 319 11.73 -36.02 -7.49
CA THR A 319 13.03 -35.36 -7.60
C THR A 319 13.28 -34.37 -6.46
N LYS A 320 12.37 -34.28 -5.49
CA LYS A 320 12.43 -33.30 -4.39
C LYS A 320 13.47 -33.60 -3.34
N GLN A 321 14.04 -34.81 -3.32
CA GLN A 321 15.12 -35.19 -2.41
C GLN A 321 14.77 -34.89 -0.94
N LEU A 322 13.53 -35.21 -0.56
CA LEU A 322 13.09 -35.05 0.82
C LEU A 322 13.78 -36.08 1.72
N ALA A 323 14.14 -35.66 2.93
CA ALA A 323 14.56 -36.59 3.97
C ALA A 323 13.45 -37.63 4.24
N PRO A 324 13.81 -38.92 4.48
CA PRO A 324 12.83 -39.95 4.76
C PRO A 324 11.91 -39.59 5.93
N GLN A 325 10.61 -39.68 5.71
CA GLN A 325 9.59 -39.33 6.70
C GLN A 325 8.25 -39.99 6.36
N THR A 326 7.33 -40.01 7.32
CA THR A 326 5.97 -40.53 7.12
C THR A 326 4.97 -39.45 7.49
N TRP A 327 3.98 -39.24 6.63
CA TRP A 327 2.92 -38.26 6.81
C TRP A 327 1.60 -38.99 7.05
N PRO A 328 1.15 -39.10 8.31
CA PRO A 328 -0.23 -39.47 8.61
C PRO A 328 -1.14 -38.29 8.23
N LEU A 329 -2.15 -38.52 7.40
CA LEU A 329 -3.05 -37.49 6.89
C LEU A 329 -4.49 -37.74 7.35
N ASP A 330 -4.63 -37.96 8.66
CA ASP A 330 -5.90 -38.29 9.33
C ASP A 330 -6.91 -37.13 9.38
#